data_AF-A0A227JAV2-F1
#
_entry.id   AF-A0A227JAV2-F1
#
_cell.length_a   1.000
_cell.length_b   1.000
_cell.length_c   1.000
_cell.angle_alpha   90.00
_cell.angle_beta   90.00
_cell.angle_gamma   90.00
#
_symmetry.space_group_name_H-M   'P 1'
#
loop_
_entity.id
_entity.type
_entity.pdbx_description
1 polymer ?
#
loop_
_entity_poly.entity_id
_entity_poly.type
_entity_poly.pdbx_seq_one_letter_code
_entity_poly.pdbx_strand_id
1 'polypeptide(L)' 'MDLHTLPERIKAHKSALVNIVTPPICTERAEAYTRAYQANEDKPVIVQRALALQEHLRTRT' A
#
# COMPACT_ATOMS: atom_id res chain seq x y z
N MET A 1 -20.69 -22.54 7.67
CA MET A 1 -19.78 -21.74 8.53
C MET A 1 -20.63 -21.06 9.57
N ASP A 2 -20.22 -21.08 10.84
CA ASP A 2 -20.84 -20.25 11.87
C ASP A 2 -20.30 -18.82 11.74
N LEU A 3 -21.19 -17.87 11.41
CA LEU A 3 -20.86 -16.46 11.19
C LEU A 3 -20.80 -15.66 12.50
N HIS A 4 -21.14 -16.27 13.64
CA HIS A 4 -21.21 -15.59 14.92
C HIS A 4 -19.92 -15.66 15.73
N THR A 5 -18.99 -16.55 15.35
CA THR A 5 -17.76 -16.79 16.11
C THR A 5 -16.54 -16.26 15.36
N LEU A 6 -15.86 -15.27 15.96
CA LEU A 6 -14.59 -14.74 15.45
C LEU A 6 -13.39 -15.29 16.24
N PRO A 7 -12.34 -15.80 15.57
CA PRO A 7 -11.08 -16.16 16.20
C PRO A 7 -10.44 -14.97 16.94
N GLU A 8 -9.74 -15.26 18.03
CA GLU A 8 -9.12 -14.23 18.88
C GLU A 8 -8.10 -13.38 18.12
N ARG A 9 -7.35 -13.98 17.18
CA ARG A 9 -6.43 -13.26 16.29
C ARG A 9 -7.11 -12.10 15.56
N ILE A 10 -8.32 -12.33 15.05
CA ILE A 10 -9.06 -11.33 14.28
C ILE A 10 -9.62 -10.25 15.21
N LYS A 11 -10.12 -10.63 16.39
CA LYS A 11 -10.59 -9.68 17.41
C LYS A 11 -9.47 -8.74 17.85
N ALA A 12 -8.31 -9.28 18.19
CA ALA A 12 -7.15 -8.51 18.61
C ALA A 12 -6.68 -7.54 17.51
N HIS A 13 -6.56 -8.02 16.26
CA HIS A 13 -6.14 -7.18 15.14
C HIS A 13 -7.15 -6.07 14.84
N LYS A 14 -8.45 -6.37 14.86
CA LYS A 14 -9.51 -5.37 14.70
C LYS A 14 -9.43 -4.31 15.81
N SER A 15 -9.28 -4.74 17.06
CA SER A 15 -9.16 -3.81 18.18
C SER A 15 -7.97 -2.87 18.02
N ALA A 16 -6.83 -3.38 17.54
CA ALA A 16 -5.66 -2.56 17.26
C ALA A 16 -5.92 -1.52 16.16
N LEU A 17 -6.67 -1.87 15.11
CA LEU A 17 -6.99 -0.97 14.00
C LEU A 17 -8.04 0.10 14.35
N VAL A 18 -9.15 -0.29 14.99
CA VAL A 18 -10.27 0.63 15.26
C VAL A 18 -9.98 1.63 16.37
N ASN A 19 -9.02 1.33 17.23
CA ASN A 19 -8.61 2.22 18.32
C ASN A 19 -7.49 3.19 17.88
N ILE A 20 -7.08 3.18 16.61
CA ILE A 20 -6.15 4.18 16.08
C ILE A 20 -6.89 5.53 16.01
N VAL A 21 -6.52 6.46 16.89
CA VAL A 21 -7.12 7.80 16.95
C VAL A 21 -6.64 8.68 15.80
N THR A 22 -5.37 8.53 15.42
CA THR A 22 -4.78 9.27 14.30
C THR A 22 -4.07 8.28 13.38
N PRO A 23 -4.60 8.00 12.18
CA PRO A 23 -3.96 7.09 11.25
C PRO A 23 -2.64 7.68 10.75
N PRO A 24 -1.55 6.90 10.70
CA PRO A 24 -0.30 7.37 10.11
C PRO A 24 -0.47 7.58 8.60
N ILE A 25 0.27 8.54 8.05
CA ILE A 25 0.34 8.77 6.60
C ILE A 25 1.61 8.10 6.09
N CYS A 26 1.44 7.10 5.24
CA CYS A 26 2.51 6.39 4.55
C CYS A 26 2.78 7.02 3.18
N THR A 27 3.95 7.65 2.98
CA THR A 27 4.32 8.36 1.73
C THR A 27 5.18 7.54 0.78
N GLU A 28 5.63 6.34 1.20
CA GLU A 28 6.64 5.53 0.51
C GLU A 28 6.21 5.18 -0.91
N ARG A 29 4.93 4.81 -1.08
CA ARG A 29 4.36 4.54 -2.40
C ARG A 29 4.35 5.81 -3.27
N ALA A 30 3.94 6.95 -2.73
CA ALA A 30 3.85 8.20 -3.49
C ALA A 30 5.23 8.66 -3.95
N GLU A 31 6.22 8.57 -3.08
CA GLU A 31 7.61 8.89 -3.38
C GLU A 31 8.20 7.95 -4.44
N ALA A 32 7.98 6.64 -4.31
CA ALA A 32 8.45 5.64 -5.27
C ALA A 32 7.84 5.87 -6.66
N TYR A 33 6.54 6.13 -6.74
CA TYR A 33 5.86 6.40 -8.01
C TYR A 33 6.32 7.72 -8.64
N THR A 34 6.46 8.79 -7.85
CA THR A 34 6.92 10.09 -8.35
C THR A 34 8.30 9.97 -9.02
N ARG A 35 9.26 9.32 -8.34
CA ARG A 35 10.59 9.09 -8.90
C ARG A 35 10.56 8.27 -10.20
N ALA A 36 9.74 7.21 -10.23
CA ALA A 36 9.63 6.34 -11.40
C ALA A 36 9.03 7.07 -12.61
N TYR A 37 8.05 7.96 -12.40
CA TYR A 37 7.46 8.75 -13.48
C TYR A 37 8.46 9.77 -14.04
N GLN A 38 9.15 10.52 -13.15
CA GLN A 38 10.20 11.47 -13.54
C GLN A 38 11.33 10.79 -14.34
N ALA A 39 11.71 9.56 -13.97
CA ALA A 39 12.75 8.81 -14.67
C ALA A 39 12.31 8.23 -16.04
N ASN A 40 11.02 8.29 -16.38
CA ASN A 40 10.45 7.68 -17.59
C ASN A 40 9.51 8.63 -18.34
N GLU A 41 9.72 9.94 -18.24
CA GLU A 41 8.85 10.97 -18.83
C GLU A 41 8.66 10.82 -20.35
N ASP A 42 9.65 10.24 -21.04
CA ASP A 42 9.65 9.98 -22.48
C ASP A 42 8.70 8.84 -22.91
N LYS A 43 8.25 8.01 -21.97
CA LYS A 43 7.44 6.82 -22.26
C LYS A 43 5.94 7.12 -22.24
N PRO A 44 5.11 6.32 -22.93
CA PRO A 44 3.66 6.40 -22.77
C PRO A 44 3.24 6.17 -21.31
N VAL A 45 2.20 6.86 -20.86
CA VAL A 45 1.70 6.82 -19.47
C VAL A 45 1.48 5.41 -18.94
N ILE A 46 0.99 4.49 -19.79
CA ILE A 46 0.76 3.09 -19.39
C ILE A 46 2.06 2.36 -19.08
N VAL A 47 3.12 2.62 -19.86
CA VAL A 47 4.45 2.04 -19.64
C VAL A 47 5.08 2.62 -18.37
N GLN A 48 4.97 3.94 -18.17
CA GLN A 48 5.42 4.59 -16.92
C GLN A 48 4.77 3.95 -15.69
N ARG A 49 3.45 3.73 -15.75
CA ARG A 49 2.69 3.13 -14.64
C ARG A 49 3.09 1.69 -14.36
N ALA A 50 3.35 0.90 -15.40
CA ALA A 50 3.82 -0.48 -15.25
C ALA A 50 5.20 -0.53 -14.57
N LEU A 51 6.13 0.33 -14.99
CA LEU A 51 7.47 0.42 -14.40
C LEU A 51 7.42 0.91 -12.95
N ALA A 52 6.61 1.93 -12.65
CA ALA A 52 6.41 2.41 -11.29
C ALA A 52 5.82 1.33 -10.36
N LEU A 53 4.86 0.53 -10.85
CA LEU A 53 4.30 -0.58 -10.09
C LEU A 53 5.33 -1.69 -9.84
N GLN A 54 6.10 -2.05 -10.85
CA GLN A 54 7.17 -3.05 -10.72
C GLN A 54 8.17 -2.63 -9.63
N GLU A 55 8.65 -1.38 -9.69
CA GLU A 55 9.63 -0.89 -8.73
C GLU A 55 9.05 -0.79 -7.31
N HIS A 56 7.82 -0.31 -7.17
CA HIS A 56 7.15 -0.26 -5.86
C HIS A 56 6.98 -1.66 -5.25
N LEU A 57 6.60 -2.67 -6.04
CA LEU A 57 6.47 -4.05 -5.55
C LEU A 57 7.82 -4.68 -5.19
N ARG A 58 8.92 -4.27 -5.84
CA ARG A 58 10.28 -4.73 -5.53
C ARG A 58 10.84 -4.10 -4.25
N THR A 59 10.44 -2.85 -3.97
CA THR A 59 11.01 -2.03 -2.90
C THR A 59 10.11 -1.89 -1.67
N ARG A 60 8.86 -2.36 -1.72
CA ARG A 60 7.96 -2.34 -0.56
C ARG A 60 8.56 -3.15 0.59
N THR A 61 8.67 -2.51 1.75
CA THR A 61 8.86 -3.12 3.06
C THR A 61 7.53 -3.55 3.66
#